data_AF-J1KGB0-F1
#
_entry.id   AF-J1KGB0-F1
#
_cell.length_a   1.000
_cell.length_b   1.000
_cell.length_c   1.000
_cell.angle_alpha   90.00
_cell.angle_beta   90.00
_cell.angle_gamma   90.00
#
_symmetry.space_group_name_H-M   'P 1'
#
loop_
_entity.id
_entity.type
_entity.pdbx_description
1 polymer ?
#
loop_
_entity_poly.entity_id
_entity_poly.type
_entity_poly.pdbx_seq_one_letter_code
_entity_poly.pdbx_strand_id
1 'polypeptide(L)' 'MHGNTAPELIAKRADSNKKHMGLATWENSPHGKIVKTDVTIAKNYLTQDELKQLGLIVSAYLDLAESRAERKNQ' A
#
# COMPACT_ATOMS: atom_id res chain seq x y z
N MET A 1 -7.90 -13.04 -8.83
CA MET A 1 -7.39 -12.19 -7.73
C MET A 1 -6.53 -13.07 -6.84
N HIS A 2 -5.25 -12.75 -6.68
CA HIS A 2 -4.40 -13.52 -5.77
C HIS A 2 -4.95 -13.37 -4.35
N GLY A 3 -5.19 -14.48 -3.64
CA GLY A 3 -5.89 -14.52 -2.36
C GLY A 3 -5.14 -13.95 -1.15
N ASN A 4 -4.28 -12.96 -1.34
CA ASN A 4 -3.58 -12.29 -0.24
C ASN A 4 -4.14 -10.87 -0.08
N THR A 5 -4.31 -10.45 1.17
CA THR A 5 -4.59 -9.06 1.53
C THR A 5 -3.38 -8.17 1.23
N ALA A 6 -3.58 -6.86 1.11
CA ALA A 6 -2.48 -5.92 0.85
C ALA A 6 -1.32 -6.04 1.88
N PRO A 7 -1.57 -6.17 3.21
CA PRO A 7 -0.50 -6.37 4.18
C PRO A 7 0.30 -7.67 3.98
N GLU A 8 -0.37 -8.78 3.70
CA GLU A 8 0.29 -10.07 3.42
C GLU A 8 1.14 -10.00 2.14
N LEU A 9 0.65 -9.29 1.14
CA LEU A 9 1.36 -9.07 -0.11
C LEU A 9 2.61 -8.21 0.09
N ILE A 10 2.51 -7.12 0.86
CA ILE A 10 3.66 -6.27 1.21
C ILE A 10 4.69 -7.07 1.99
N ALA A 11 4.29 -7.81 3.02
CA ALA A 11 5.17 -8.65 3.81
C ALA A 11 5.91 -9.71 2.96
N LYS A 12 5.21 -10.30 1.98
CA LYS A 12 5.80 -11.25 1.04
C LYS A 12 6.76 -10.60 0.05
N ARG A 13 6.56 -9.33 -0.30
CA ARG A 13 7.38 -8.61 -1.29
C ARG A 13 8.60 -7.94 -0.69
N ALA A 14 8.52 -7.43 0.54
CA ALA A 14 9.63 -6.82 1.26
C ALA A 14 10.72 -7.85 1.60
N ASP A 15 11.73 -7.95 0.74
CA ASP A 15 12.78 -8.97 0.84
C ASP A 15 14.10 -8.44 0.30
N SER A 16 15.12 -8.37 1.16
CA SER A 16 16.46 -7.86 0.81
C SER A 16 17.18 -8.70 -0.24
N ASN A 17 16.79 -9.96 -0.44
CA ASN A 17 17.41 -10.86 -1.42
C ASN A 17 16.86 -10.65 -2.83
N LYS A 18 15.76 -9.89 -2.99
CA LYS A 18 15.17 -9.58 -4.29
C LYS A 18 15.80 -8.36 -4.91
N LYS A 19 15.73 -8.28 -6.25
CA LYS A 19 16.09 -7.06 -6.99
C LYS A 19 15.30 -5.88 -6.43
N HIS A 20 15.99 -4.76 -6.21
CA HIS A 20 15.41 -3.55 -5.60
C HIS A 20 14.71 -3.81 -4.25
N MET A 21 15.12 -4.83 -3.51
CA MET A 21 14.50 -5.26 -2.25
C MET A 21 13.00 -5.62 -2.35
N GLY A 22 12.53 -5.90 -3.58
CA GLY A 22 11.12 -6.17 -3.88
C GLY A 22 10.24 -4.93 -4.08
N LEU A 23 10.82 -3.73 -4.09
CA LEU A 23 10.10 -2.48 -4.36
C LEU A 23 9.59 -2.46 -5.81
N ALA A 24 8.33 -2.05 -5.97
CA ALA A 24 7.72 -1.72 -7.26
C ALA A 24 8.04 -0.28 -7.68
N THR A 25 8.15 0.64 -6.72
CA THR A 25 8.52 2.04 -6.95
C THR A 25 9.30 2.60 -5.76
N TRP A 26 10.08 3.66 -5.96
CA TRP A 26 10.80 4.39 -4.92
C TRP A 26 11.09 5.80 -5.44
N GLU A 27 11.50 6.72 -4.56
CA GLU A 27 11.58 8.15 -4.87
C GLU A 27 12.44 8.45 -6.11
N ASN A 28 13.58 7.76 -6.25
CA ASN A 28 14.51 7.96 -7.35
C ASN A 28 14.46 6.85 -8.41
N SER A 29 13.33 6.14 -8.52
CA SER A 29 13.16 5.03 -9.46
C SER A 29 13.19 5.47 -10.94
N PRO A 30 13.67 4.63 -11.88
CA PRO A 30 14.26 3.31 -11.67
C PRO A 30 15.79 3.29 -11.57
N HIS A 31 16.47 4.43 -11.78
CA HIS A 31 17.93 4.49 -11.91
C HIS A 31 18.66 5.05 -10.68
N GLY A 32 17.94 5.68 -9.76
CA GLY A 32 18.51 6.28 -8.56
C GLY A 32 18.60 5.32 -7.38
N LYS A 33 19.37 5.74 -6.37
CA LYS A 33 19.68 4.93 -5.19
C LYS A 33 18.42 4.68 -4.35
N ILE A 34 18.23 3.43 -3.94
CA ILE A 34 17.24 3.06 -2.92
C ILE A 34 17.81 3.46 -1.56
N VAL A 35 17.03 4.22 -0.81
CA VAL A 35 17.39 4.63 0.56
C VAL A 35 16.53 3.90 1.59
N LYS A 36 16.96 3.92 2.85
CA LYS A 36 16.28 3.19 3.94
C LYS A 36 14.82 3.65 4.12
N THR A 37 14.51 4.90 3.79
CA THR A 37 13.14 5.42 3.85
C THR A 37 12.23 4.73 2.83
N ASP A 38 12.71 4.45 1.63
CA ASP A 38 11.93 3.80 0.58
C ASP A 38 11.40 2.42 0.98
N VAL A 39 12.22 1.64 1.72
CA VAL A 39 11.88 0.27 2.14
C VAL A 39 10.91 0.23 3.33
N THR A 40 10.76 1.34 4.07
CA THR A 40 9.77 1.43 5.15
C THR A 40 8.37 1.79 4.65
N ILE A 41 8.26 2.23 3.40
CA ILE A 41 7.01 2.71 2.82
C ILE A 41 6.27 1.54 2.17
N ALA A 42 5.21 1.06 2.80
CA ALA A 42 4.38 -0.05 2.32
C ALA A 42 3.87 0.12 0.88
N LYS A 43 3.41 1.32 0.50
CA LYS A 43 2.90 1.61 -0.86
C LYS A 43 3.93 1.34 -1.96
N ASN A 44 5.22 1.43 -1.64
CA ASN A 44 6.29 1.20 -2.61
C ASN A 44 6.38 -0.27 -3.05
N TYR A 45 5.74 -1.18 -2.32
CA TYR A 45 5.65 -2.61 -2.66
C TYR A 45 4.37 -2.97 -3.42
N LEU A 46 3.49 -2.00 -3.67
CA LEU A 46 2.21 -2.22 -4.36
C LEU A 46 2.27 -1.71 -5.80
N THR A 47 1.53 -2.38 -6.69
CA THR A 47 1.30 -1.91 -8.07
C THR A 47 0.26 -0.79 -8.09
N GLN A 48 0.12 -0.11 -9.23
CA GLN A 48 -0.88 0.95 -9.39
C GLN A 48 -2.32 0.43 -9.20
N ASP A 49 -2.62 -0.78 -9.69
CA ASP A 49 -3.94 -1.40 -9.51
C ASP A 49 -4.21 -1.75 -8.05
N GLU A 50 -3.22 -2.28 -7.34
CA GLU A 50 -3.33 -2.61 -5.91
C GLU A 50 -3.50 -1.36 -5.05
N LEU A 51 -2.79 -0.26 -5.39
CA LEU A 51 -2.97 1.03 -4.74
C LEU A 51 -4.36 1.61 -4.97
N LYS A 52 -4.89 1.49 -6.20
CA LYS A 52 -6.25 1.90 -6.53
C LYS A 52 -7.28 1.11 -5.71
N GLN A 53 -7.13 -0.20 -5.62
CA GLN A 53 -8.01 -1.05 -4.80
C GLN A 53 -7.94 -0.69 -3.32
N LEU A 54 -6.74 -0.49 -2.77
CA LEU A 54 -6.56 -0.05 -1.39
C LEU A 54 -7.26 1.30 -1.15
N GLY A 55 -7.11 2.26 -2.07
CA GLY A 55 -7.77 3.55 -2.01
C GLY A 55 -9.29 3.44 -1.93
N LEU A 56 -9.89 2.59 -2.78
CA LEU A 56 -11.34 2.34 -2.75
C LEU A 56 -11.82 1.76 -1.41
N ILE A 57 -11.05 0.84 -0.82
CA ILE A 57 -11.38 0.25 0.50
C ILE A 57 -11.30 1.31 1.60
N VAL A 58 -10.26 2.15 1.59
CA VAL A 58 -10.10 3.24 2.57
C VAL A 58 -11.24 4.24 2.45
N SER A 59 -11.60 4.66 1.23
CA SER A 59 -12.73 5.55 0.99
C SER A 59 -14.03 4.95 1.53
N ALA A 60 -14.35 3.70 1.17
CA ALA A 60 -15.56 3.03 1.66
C ALA A 60 -15.60 2.92 3.19
N TYR A 61 -14.45 2.72 3.84
CA TYR A 61 -14.36 2.72 5.31
C TYR A 61 -14.64 4.11 5.90
N LEU A 62 -14.10 5.18 5.28
CA LEU A 62 -14.35 6.56 5.71
C LEU A 62 -15.82 6.94 5.55
N ASP A 63 -16.43 6.62 4.40
CA ASP A 63 -17.86 6.87 4.14
C ASP A 63 -18.75 6.17 5.19
N LEU A 64 -18.40 4.93 5.55
CA LEU A 64 -19.10 4.19 6.60
C LEU A 64 -18.90 4.83 7.97
N ALA A 65 -17.70 5.30 8.29
CA ALA A 65 -17.40 5.97 9.54
C ALA A 65 -18.16 7.30 9.66
N GLU A 66 -18.26 8.06 8.58
CA GLU A 66 -19.03 9.30 8.48
C GLU A 66 -20.52 9.05 8.71
N SER A 67 -21.12 8.08 7.99
CA SER A 67 -22.52 7.68 8.19
C SER A 67 -22.83 7.21 9.62
N ARG A 68 -21.85 6.62 10.31
CA ARG A 68 -21.99 6.23 11.73
C ARG A 68 -21.87 7.44 12.66
N ALA A 69 -21.03 8.42 12.33
CA ALA A 69 -20.89 9.65 13.10
C ALA A 69 -22.15 10.52 13.00
N GLU A 70 -22.71 10.68 11.81
CA GLU A 70 -23.98 11.40 11.58
C GLU A 70 -25.13 10.81 12.40
N ARG A 71 -25.25 9.47 12.42
CA ARG A 71 -26.28 8.76 13.21
C ARG A 71 -26.08 8.85 14.72
N LYS A 72 -24.88 9.13 15.20
CA LYS A 72 -24.60 9.33 16.63
C LYS A 72 -24.88 10.76 17.13
N ASN A 73 -24.98 11.72 16.21
CA ASN A 73 -25.29 13.11 16.50
C ASN A 73 -26.78 13.45 16.31
N GLN A 74 -27.63 12.43 16.10
CA GLN A 74 -29.09 12.50 16.16
C GLN A 74 -29.58 11.90 17.48
#